data_AF-W6KHA6-F1
#
_entry.id   AF-W6KHA6-F1
#
_cell.length_a   1.000
_cell.length_b   1.000
_cell.length_c   1.000
_cell.angle_alpha   90.00
_cell.angle_beta   90.00
_cell.angle_gamma   90.00
#
_symmetry.space_group_name_H-M   'P 1'
#
loop_
_entity.id
_entity.type
_entity.pdbx_description
1 polymer ?
#
loop_
_entity_poly.entity_id
_entity_poly.type
_entity_poly.pdbx_seq_one_letter_code
_entity_poly.pdbx_strand_id
1 'polypeptide(L)'
;MPSHTELRKGCNQVLNRLKKGVDGSVYCILCSLELGDYEALLQHLMLQHAVFCSASENVSDLDGFFNHLKSRLLGQEIDDKGERSEEASEWCCPVCGEELEEPTPAALEDHITTLFHQHWNVKAIPSLAPFCLCASPDSSTSSSSGSERTDADNHEEEWIERNENSSDDNDDFNEPCICLFCPHESMDCLEHMREVHDFDFPAITRARPDLRDEYDLIALINIVRRSVSLKRCPCCGANQDTIEKAKDGVDTACANEKYVEEDFLEKHLRAFPSHRLPSSMETRQDADLVPYLPGDALISLVVTSGEGFLGSEPTDPDFPMVPTLQEVIAARNVRGLKKAC
;
A
#
# COMPACT_ATOMS: atom_id res chain seq x y z
N MET A 1 -11.69 -17.76 -12.57
CA MET A 1 -10.98 -16.78 -13.42
C MET A 1 -11.98 -16.13 -14.35
N PRO A 2 -12.27 -14.83 -14.19
CA PRO A 2 -13.18 -14.11 -15.10
C PRO A 2 -12.60 -14.14 -16.52
N SER A 3 -13.48 -14.26 -17.51
CA SER A 3 -13.05 -14.23 -18.92
C SER A 3 -12.45 -12.85 -19.25
N HIS A 4 -11.47 -12.82 -20.17
CA HIS A 4 -10.86 -11.55 -20.63
C HIS A 4 -11.91 -10.55 -21.17
N THR A 5 -13.03 -11.06 -21.68
CA THR A 5 -14.19 -10.27 -22.11
C THR A 5 -14.97 -9.64 -20.95
N GLU A 6 -15.16 -10.35 -19.84
CA GLU A 6 -15.84 -9.84 -18.64
C GLU A 6 -14.99 -8.82 -17.91
N LEU A 7 -13.68 -9.07 -17.76
CA LEU A 7 -12.76 -8.12 -17.16
C LEU A 7 -12.73 -6.81 -17.96
N ARG A 8 -12.61 -6.91 -19.30
CA ARG A 8 -12.65 -5.74 -20.18
C ARG A 8 -13.98 -4.98 -20.06
N LYS A 9 -15.10 -5.67 -19.91
CA LYS A 9 -16.41 -5.04 -19.70
C LYS A 9 -16.46 -4.29 -18.36
N GLY A 10 -16.00 -4.92 -17.28
CA GLY A 10 -15.93 -4.33 -15.94
C GLY A 10 -15.03 -3.09 -15.89
N CYS A 11 -13.81 -3.17 -16.42
CA CYS A 11 -12.90 -2.02 -16.47
C CYS A 11 -13.48 -0.86 -17.30
N ASN A 12 -14.17 -1.15 -18.41
CA ASN A 12 -14.85 -0.11 -19.19
C ASN A 12 -16.02 0.54 -18.41
N GLN A 13 -16.73 -0.22 -17.57
CA GLN A 13 -17.79 0.34 -16.72
C GLN A 13 -17.21 1.30 -15.67
N VAL A 14 -16.12 0.92 -15.01
CA VAL A 14 -15.41 1.80 -14.05
C VAL A 14 -14.90 3.06 -14.74
N LEU A 15 -14.24 2.94 -15.89
CA LEU A 15 -13.74 4.09 -16.66
C LEU A 15 -14.87 5.02 -17.15
N ASN A 16 -16.01 4.45 -17.56
CA ASN A 16 -17.16 5.25 -17.99
C ASN A 16 -17.80 6.00 -16.83
N ARG A 17 -17.82 5.42 -15.62
CA ARG A 17 -18.27 6.09 -14.39
C ARG A 17 -17.36 7.27 -14.05
N LEU A 18 -16.04 7.05 -14.03
CA LEU A 18 -15.07 8.11 -13.74
C LEU A 18 -15.13 9.26 -14.76
N LYS A 19 -15.45 8.96 -16.03
CA LYS A 19 -15.57 9.98 -17.09
C LYS A 19 -16.87 10.76 -17.08
N LYS A 20 -17.98 10.17 -16.62
CA LYS A 20 -19.29 10.82 -16.71
C LYS A 20 -19.53 11.86 -15.61
N GLY A 21 -18.78 11.81 -14.50
CA GLY A 21 -19.19 12.53 -13.29
C GLY A 21 -20.48 11.90 -12.73
N VAL A 22 -20.63 11.91 -11.41
CA VAL A 22 -21.80 11.31 -10.76
C VAL A 22 -22.92 12.35 -10.74
N ASP A 23 -23.82 12.29 -11.73
CA ASP A 23 -25.09 13.01 -11.69
C ASP A 23 -26.12 12.16 -10.94
N GLY A 24 -26.12 12.21 -9.61
CA GLY A 24 -27.14 11.55 -8.80
C GLY A 24 -26.80 11.51 -7.32
N SER A 25 -27.74 11.91 -6.48
CA SER A 25 -27.60 11.73 -5.03
C SER A 25 -27.82 10.27 -4.64
N VAL A 26 -26.93 9.77 -3.78
CA VAL A 26 -26.95 8.41 -3.26
C VAL A 26 -27.30 8.48 -1.77
N TYR A 27 -28.07 7.52 -1.25
CA TYR A 27 -28.49 7.53 0.14
C TYR A 27 -27.72 6.47 0.93
N CYS A 28 -27.34 6.81 2.18
CA CYS A 28 -26.78 5.84 3.10
C CYS A 28 -27.82 4.75 3.42
N ILE A 29 -27.40 3.49 3.32
CA ILE A 29 -28.24 2.31 3.59
C ILE A 29 -28.58 2.14 5.09
N LEU A 30 -27.82 2.78 5.98
CA LEU A 30 -28.02 2.68 7.44
C LEU A 30 -28.81 3.87 8.00
N CYS A 31 -28.37 5.10 7.70
CA CYS A 31 -29.01 6.31 8.26
C CYS A 31 -29.86 7.11 7.27
N SER A 32 -29.97 6.68 6.00
CA SER A 32 -30.71 7.39 4.93
C SER A 32 -30.24 8.82 4.64
N LEU A 33 -29.01 9.20 5.05
CA LEU A 33 -28.42 10.48 4.70
C LEU A 33 -28.18 10.58 3.18
N GLU A 34 -28.61 11.69 2.58
CA GLU A 34 -28.39 11.99 1.17
C GLU A 34 -26.95 12.50 0.95
N LEU A 35 -26.26 11.86 0.01
CA LEU A 35 -24.85 12.09 -0.32
C LEU A 35 -24.70 12.38 -1.81
N GLY A 36 -23.66 13.14 -2.17
CA GLY A 36 -23.47 13.61 -3.55
C GLY A 36 -23.01 12.53 -4.52
N ASP A 37 -22.18 11.59 -4.07
CA ASP A 37 -21.68 10.49 -4.89
C ASP A 37 -21.38 9.23 -4.06
N TYR A 38 -20.94 8.17 -4.75
CA TYR A 38 -20.59 6.90 -4.12
C TYR A 38 -19.32 6.96 -3.27
N GLU A 39 -18.40 7.87 -3.54
CA GLU A 39 -17.17 8.02 -2.75
C GLU A 39 -17.49 8.65 -1.40
N ALA A 40 -18.32 9.70 -1.40
CA ALA A 40 -18.87 10.31 -0.20
C ALA A 40 -19.71 9.29 0.60
N LEU A 41 -20.44 8.38 -0.06
CA LEU A 41 -21.13 7.28 0.62
C LEU A 41 -20.17 6.30 1.31
N LEU A 42 -19.12 5.84 0.62
CA LEU A 42 -18.14 4.93 1.20
C LEU A 42 -17.42 5.58 2.39
N GLN A 43 -17.03 6.84 2.24
CA GLN A 43 -16.42 7.62 3.33
C GLN A 43 -17.39 7.80 4.51
N HIS A 44 -18.66 8.09 4.24
CA HIS A 44 -19.68 8.23 5.27
C HIS A 44 -19.92 6.91 6.03
N LEU A 45 -20.02 5.77 5.33
CA LEU A 45 -20.15 4.45 5.94
C LEU A 45 -18.96 4.13 6.86
N MET A 46 -17.74 4.48 6.44
CA MET A 46 -16.54 4.28 7.24
C MET A 46 -16.53 5.17 8.49
N LEU A 47 -16.77 6.48 8.33
CA LEU A 47 -16.62 7.44 9.42
C LEU A 47 -17.78 7.46 10.42
N GLN A 48 -19.01 7.26 9.95
CA GLN A 48 -20.21 7.38 10.80
C GLN A 48 -20.71 6.02 11.30
N HIS A 49 -20.45 4.95 10.57
CA HIS A 49 -20.99 3.62 10.87
C HIS A 49 -19.90 2.56 11.11
N ALA A 50 -18.62 2.93 11.03
CA ALA A 50 -17.48 2.01 11.13
C ALA A 50 -17.57 0.81 10.16
N VAL A 51 -18.15 1.01 8.97
CA VAL A 51 -18.29 -0.02 7.93
C VAL A 51 -17.23 0.18 6.84
N PHE A 52 -16.37 -0.83 6.67
CA PHE A 52 -15.31 -0.86 5.67
C PHE A 52 -15.72 -1.68 4.46
N CYS A 53 -16.17 -0.99 3.40
CA CYS A 53 -16.56 -1.61 2.13
C CYS A 53 -15.37 -1.86 1.20
N SER A 54 -15.60 -2.63 0.13
CA SER A 54 -14.61 -2.76 -0.95
C SER A 54 -14.39 -1.42 -1.66
N ALA A 55 -13.12 -1.09 -1.96
CA ALA A 55 -12.75 0.15 -2.64
C ALA A 55 -13.57 0.35 -3.93
N SER A 56 -14.00 1.59 -4.20
CA SER A 56 -14.88 1.94 -5.32
C SER A 56 -14.30 1.54 -6.69
N GLU A 57 -12.98 1.50 -6.81
CA GLU A 57 -12.23 1.09 -8.01
C GLU A 57 -12.37 -0.42 -8.31
N ASN A 58 -12.52 -1.23 -7.27
CA ASN A 58 -12.64 -2.68 -7.37
C ASN A 58 -14.07 -3.15 -7.62
N VAL A 59 -15.06 -2.24 -7.54
CA VAL A 59 -16.47 -2.50 -7.78
C VAL A 59 -16.85 -1.98 -9.17
N SER A 60 -17.14 -2.92 -10.09
CA SER A 60 -17.56 -2.59 -11.45
C SER A 60 -19.01 -2.09 -11.52
N ASP A 61 -19.87 -2.57 -10.63
CA ASP A 61 -21.29 -2.21 -10.56
C ASP A 61 -21.67 -1.79 -9.14
N LEU A 62 -21.52 -0.49 -8.83
CA LEU A 62 -21.82 0.06 -7.50
C LEU A 62 -23.31 0.02 -7.19
N ASP A 63 -24.17 0.31 -8.17
CA ASP A 63 -25.61 0.24 -8.01
C ASP A 63 -26.03 -1.19 -7.64
N GLY A 64 -25.53 -2.20 -8.37
CA GLY A 64 -25.76 -3.61 -8.07
C GLY A 64 -25.21 -4.02 -6.69
N PHE A 65 -24.00 -3.57 -6.36
CA PHE A 65 -23.34 -3.86 -5.09
C PHE A 65 -24.14 -3.35 -3.89
N PHE A 66 -24.54 -2.08 -3.89
CA PHE A 66 -25.29 -1.50 -2.76
C PHE A 66 -26.73 -2.00 -2.69
N ASN A 67 -27.38 -2.27 -3.83
CA ASN A 67 -28.69 -2.89 -3.83
C ASN A 67 -28.66 -4.31 -3.26
N HIS A 68 -27.60 -5.08 -3.54
CA HIS A 68 -27.39 -6.42 -2.97
C HIS A 68 -27.11 -6.37 -1.47
N LEU A 69 -26.31 -5.41 -1.00
CA LEU A 69 -26.12 -5.20 0.44
C LEU A 69 -27.43 -4.81 1.13
N LYS A 70 -28.22 -3.93 0.50
CA LYS A 70 -29.52 -3.52 1.01
C LYS A 70 -30.51 -4.69 1.07
N SER A 71 -30.52 -5.56 0.06
CA SER A 71 -31.41 -6.73 0.08
C SER A 71 -31.03 -7.72 1.17
N ARG A 72 -29.73 -7.94 1.38
CA ARG A 72 -29.20 -8.77 2.48
C ARG A 72 -29.51 -8.18 3.85
N LEU A 73 -29.37 -6.86 3.99
CA LEU A 73 -29.72 -6.14 5.21
C LEU A 73 -31.21 -6.26 5.53
N LEU A 74 -32.07 -6.24 4.51
CA LEU A 74 -33.52 -6.36 4.68
C LEU A 74 -34.03 -7.82 4.69
N GLY A 75 -33.15 -8.83 4.78
CA GLY A 75 -33.56 -10.24 4.75
C GLY A 75 -34.24 -10.68 3.44
N GLN A 76 -34.15 -9.87 2.38
CA GLN A 76 -34.73 -10.15 1.07
C GLN A 76 -33.74 -10.97 0.25
N GLU A 77 -33.55 -12.24 0.60
CA GLU A 77 -32.86 -13.17 -0.29
C GLU A 77 -33.75 -13.52 -1.47
N ILE A 78 -33.18 -13.45 -2.68
CA ILE A 78 -33.83 -13.91 -3.91
C ILE A 78 -33.67 -15.43 -3.90
N ASP A 79 -34.78 -16.17 -3.83
CA ASP A 79 -34.74 -17.62 -3.96
C ASP A 79 -34.31 -18.03 -5.38
N ASP A 80 -33.88 -19.29 -5.57
CA ASP A 80 -33.45 -19.85 -6.86
C ASP A 80 -34.55 -19.78 -7.97
N LYS A 81 -35.74 -19.26 -7.64
CA LYS A 81 -36.91 -19.12 -8.53
C LYS A 81 -37.26 -17.66 -8.84
N GLY A 82 -36.57 -16.68 -8.26
CA GLY A 82 -36.75 -15.27 -8.56
C GLY A 82 -38.03 -14.65 -7.98
N GLU A 83 -38.62 -15.25 -6.94
CA GLU A 83 -39.80 -14.73 -6.27
C GLU A 83 -39.38 -13.88 -5.05
N ARG A 84 -39.93 -12.66 -4.96
CA ARG A 84 -39.74 -11.79 -3.78
C ARG A 84 -40.67 -12.28 -2.68
N SER A 85 -40.12 -12.60 -1.51
CA SER A 85 -40.92 -12.69 -0.30
C SER A 85 -41.35 -11.27 0.12
N GLU A 86 -42.65 -11.00 0.12
CA GLU A 86 -43.22 -9.65 0.40
C GLU A 86 -43.21 -9.28 1.90
N GLU A 87 -42.70 -10.15 2.75
CA GLU A 87 -42.70 -10.02 4.21
C GLU A 87 -41.26 -10.09 4.75
N ALA A 88 -40.49 -9.02 4.58
CA ALA A 88 -39.16 -8.92 5.20
C ALA A 88 -39.11 -7.66 6.07
N SER A 89 -39.54 -7.82 7.32
CA SER A 89 -39.57 -6.75 8.33
C SER A 89 -38.39 -6.82 9.30
N GLU A 90 -37.44 -7.70 9.03
CA GLU A 90 -36.34 -8.04 9.92
C GLU A 90 -35.03 -7.59 9.29
N TRP A 91 -34.23 -6.83 10.05
CA TRP A 91 -32.89 -6.47 9.62
C TRP A 91 -31.94 -7.60 9.94
N CYS A 92 -31.19 -8.07 8.96
CA CYS A 92 -30.19 -9.13 9.13
C CYS A 92 -28.79 -8.55 8.95
N CYS A 93 -27.80 -9.06 9.68
CA CYS A 93 -26.42 -8.69 9.44
C CYS A 93 -25.97 -9.17 8.05
N PRO A 94 -25.44 -8.30 7.17
CA PRO A 94 -24.99 -8.71 5.82
C PRO A 94 -23.84 -9.73 5.80
N VAL A 95 -23.10 -9.85 6.91
CA VAL A 95 -21.93 -10.73 7.05
C VAL A 95 -22.32 -12.12 7.58
N CYS A 96 -22.96 -12.21 8.74
CA CYS A 96 -23.31 -13.50 9.34
C CYS A 96 -24.74 -13.97 9.01
N GLY A 97 -25.61 -13.10 8.50
CA GLY A 97 -27.01 -13.41 8.23
C GLY A 97 -27.88 -13.55 9.49
N GLU A 98 -27.36 -13.21 10.67
CA GLU A 98 -28.13 -13.25 11.92
C GLU A 98 -29.17 -12.13 11.94
N GLU A 99 -30.40 -12.50 12.30
CA GLU A 99 -31.53 -11.60 12.48
C GLU A 99 -31.28 -10.73 13.72
N LEU A 100 -31.45 -9.42 13.58
CA LEU A 100 -31.37 -8.50 14.71
C LEU A 100 -32.69 -8.54 15.49
N GLU A 101 -32.59 -8.62 16.83
CA GLU A 101 -33.76 -8.57 17.71
C GLU A 101 -34.57 -7.27 17.54
N GLU A 102 -33.89 -6.17 17.17
CA GLU A 102 -34.50 -4.88 16.85
C GLU A 102 -34.01 -4.38 15.48
N PRO A 103 -34.90 -4.07 14.52
CA PRO A 103 -34.52 -3.59 13.19
C PRO A 103 -34.19 -2.09 13.21
N THR A 104 -33.19 -1.72 14.00
CA THR A 104 -32.67 -0.35 14.08
C THR A 104 -31.21 -0.27 13.65
N PRO A 105 -30.76 0.86 13.06
CA PRO A 105 -29.36 1.06 12.71
C PRO A 105 -28.42 0.91 13.92
N ALA A 106 -28.85 1.38 15.09
CA ALA A 106 -28.06 1.29 16.32
C ALA A 106 -27.84 -0.16 16.79
N ALA A 107 -28.87 -1.02 16.69
CA ALA A 107 -28.74 -2.44 17.03
C ALA A 107 -27.80 -3.17 16.05
N LEU A 108 -27.83 -2.80 14.76
CA LEU A 108 -26.89 -3.31 13.78
C LEU A 108 -25.45 -2.84 14.08
N GLU A 109 -25.26 -1.56 14.39
CA GLU A 109 -23.96 -0.97 14.73
C GLU A 109 -23.33 -1.64 15.95
N ASP A 110 -24.12 -1.92 16.98
CA ASP A 110 -23.68 -2.65 18.18
C ASP A 110 -23.30 -4.10 17.85
N HIS A 111 -24.12 -4.79 17.05
CA HIS A 111 -23.83 -6.14 16.57
C HIS A 111 -22.53 -6.20 15.75
N ILE A 112 -22.37 -5.33 14.74
CA ILE A 112 -21.19 -5.37 13.86
C ILE A 112 -19.91 -4.99 14.60
N THR A 113 -20.00 -4.14 15.63
CA THR A 113 -18.85 -3.76 16.45
C THR A 113 -18.47 -4.87 17.43
N THR A 114 -19.47 -5.49 18.07
CA THR A 114 -19.24 -6.56 19.05
C THR A 114 -18.71 -7.85 18.39
N LEU A 115 -19.20 -8.18 17.19
CA LEU A 115 -18.79 -9.38 16.45
C LEU A 115 -17.71 -9.12 15.39
N PHE A 116 -17.20 -7.89 15.30
CA PHE A 116 -16.20 -7.48 14.30
C PHE A 116 -16.64 -7.70 12.83
N HIS A 117 -17.94 -7.57 12.55
CA HIS A 117 -18.54 -7.66 11.21
C HIS A 117 -18.51 -6.32 10.42
N GLN A 118 -17.55 -5.46 10.74
CA GLN A 118 -17.37 -4.14 10.14
C GLN A 118 -16.89 -4.19 8.68
N HIS A 119 -16.29 -5.29 8.24
CA HIS A 119 -15.67 -5.41 6.91
C HIS A 119 -16.63 -6.00 5.87
N TRP A 120 -17.20 -5.17 5.01
CA TRP A 120 -18.17 -5.56 3.98
C TRP A 120 -17.49 -5.71 2.62
N ASN A 121 -16.74 -6.79 2.48
CA ASN A 121 -16.00 -7.11 1.27
C ASN A 121 -16.28 -8.53 0.78
N VAL A 122 -15.77 -8.90 -0.38
CA VAL A 122 -15.97 -10.22 -1.00
C VAL A 122 -15.51 -11.39 -0.11
N LYS A 123 -14.53 -11.18 0.79
CA LYS A 123 -14.08 -12.23 1.72
C LYS A 123 -15.11 -12.48 2.81
N ALA A 124 -15.69 -11.42 3.36
CA ALA A 124 -16.72 -11.50 4.40
C ALA A 124 -18.10 -11.85 3.83
N ILE A 125 -18.40 -11.36 2.61
CA ILE A 125 -19.68 -11.52 1.94
C ILE A 125 -19.41 -12.01 0.49
N PRO A 126 -19.23 -13.33 0.29
CA PRO A 126 -18.89 -13.89 -1.02
C PRO A 126 -19.89 -13.57 -2.14
N SER A 127 -21.16 -13.33 -1.79
CA SER A 127 -22.19 -12.94 -2.75
C SER A 127 -21.95 -11.58 -3.40
N LEU A 128 -21.01 -10.77 -2.90
CA LEU A 128 -20.59 -9.51 -3.54
C LEU A 128 -19.69 -9.73 -4.76
N ALA A 129 -19.15 -10.94 -4.92
CA ALA A 129 -18.24 -11.29 -6.00
C ALA A 129 -18.69 -10.86 -7.41
N PRO A 130 -19.97 -11.05 -7.81
CA PRO A 130 -20.43 -10.70 -9.16
C PRO A 130 -20.32 -9.21 -9.51
N PHE A 131 -20.25 -8.34 -8.50
CA PHE A 131 -20.18 -6.88 -8.67
C PHE A 131 -18.74 -6.35 -8.68
N CYS A 132 -17.74 -7.20 -8.39
CA CYS A 132 -16.33 -6.82 -8.24
C CYS A 132 -15.47 -7.36 -9.40
N LEU A 133 -14.43 -6.59 -9.78
CA LEU A 133 -13.57 -6.89 -10.92
C LEU A 133 -12.74 -8.19 -10.78
N CYS A 134 -12.34 -8.56 -9.57
CA CYS A 134 -11.37 -9.62 -9.30
C CYS A 134 -11.83 -10.65 -8.25
N ALA A 135 -13.13 -10.83 -8.07
CA ALA A 135 -13.64 -11.83 -7.14
C ALA A 135 -13.63 -13.22 -7.76
N SER A 136 -12.68 -14.08 -7.36
CA SER A 136 -12.81 -15.52 -7.58
C SER A 136 -13.32 -16.18 -6.30
N PRO A 137 -14.42 -16.95 -6.34
CA PRO A 137 -14.97 -17.61 -5.16
C PRO A 137 -14.14 -18.81 -4.67
N ASP A 138 -13.08 -19.23 -5.37
CA ASP A 138 -12.24 -20.37 -4.97
C ASP A 138 -10.74 -20.00 -4.99
N SER A 139 -10.18 -19.78 -3.81
CA SER A 139 -8.75 -20.05 -3.54
C SER A 139 -8.53 -20.37 -2.07
N SER A 140 -9.03 -21.54 -1.69
CA SER A 140 -8.39 -22.38 -0.69
C SER A 140 -7.01 -22.79 -1.23
N THR A 141 -6.00 -21.95 -1.07
CA THR A 141 -4.60 -22.42 -1.08
C THR A 141 -4.05 -22.22 0.32
N SER A 142 -3.86 -23.35 0.98
CA SER A 142 -3.25 -23.56 2.27
C SER A 142 -1.93 -22.81 2.44
N SER A 143 -1.84 -22.07 3.54
CA SER A 143 -0.62 -21.93 4.34
C SER A 143 -1.04 -21.66 5.79
N SER A 144 -1.51 -22.71 6.47
CA SER A 144 -1.60 -22.72 7.92
C SER A 144 -0.22 -22.92 8.53
N SER A 145 0.10 -22.06 9.49
CA SER A 145 0.91 -22.25 10.73
C SER A 145 1.64 -20.93 10.96
N GLY A 146 1.32 -20.07 11.91
CA GLY A 146 0.62 -20.24 13.18
C GLY A 146 1.48 -19.55 14.23
N SER A 147 0.99 -18.49 14.85
CA SER A 147 1.13 -18.21 16.29
C SER A 147 0.52 -16.86 16.61
N GLU A 148 -0.41 -16.90 17.56
CA GLU A 148 -0.99 -15.80 18.30
C GLU A 148 0.10 -14.96 18.98
N ARG A 149 -0.02 -13.63 18.96
CA ARG A 149 0.21 -12.74 20.12
C ARG A 149 -0.67 -11.50 19.97
N THR A 150 -1.45 -11.27 21.00
CA THR A 150 -2.16 -10.03 21.36
C THR A 150 -1.18 -8.85 21.39
N ASP A 151 -1.57 -7.70 20.85
CA ASP A 151 -1.29 -6.41 21.48
C ASP A 151 -2.31 -5.38 20.96
N ALA A 152 -2.96 -4.73 21.92
CA ALA A 152 -3.84 -3.60 21.72
C ALA A 152 -2.99 -2.39 21.34
N ASP A 153 -3.40 -1.63 20.33
CA ASP A 153 -3.04 -0.23 20.29
C ASP A 153 -4.18 0.64 19.76
N ASN A 154 -4.39 1.70 20.51
CA ASN A 154 -5.49 2.64 20.45
C ASN A 154 -4.95 3.89 19.75
N HIS A 155 -5.20 4.02 18.45
CA HIS A 155 -4.92 5.27 17.74
C HIS A 155 -6.22 6.05 17.54
N GLU A 156 -6.49 6.92 18.52
CA GLU A 156 -7.37 8.08 18.36
C GLU A 156 -6.71 9.05 17.38
N GLU A 157 -7.08 9.00 16.10
CA GLU A 157 -6.72 10.05 15.14
C GLU A 157 -7.82 11.10 15.10
N GLU A 158 -7.59 12.15 15.89
CA GLU A 158 -8.37 13.38 15.96
C GLU A 158 -8.19 14.18 14.66
N TRP A 159 -9.21 14.18 13.80
CA TRP A 159 -9.22 14.93 12.54
C TRP A 159 -9.27 16.44 12.82
N ILE A 160 -8.15 17.14 12.69
CA ILE A 160 -8.10 18.61 12.75
C ILE A 160 -8.78 19.19 11.51
N GLU A 161 -9.85 19.96 11.72
CA GLU A 161 -10.55 20.72 10.69
C GLU A 161 -9.60 21.71 9.99
N ARG A 162 -9.53 21.60 8.65
CA ARG A 162 -8.74 22.46 7.77
C ARG A 162 -9.20 23.93 7.89
N ASN A 163 -8.43 24.73 8.61
CA ASN A 163 -8.53 26.19 8.60
C ASN A 163 -7.77 26.74 7.37
N GLU A 164 -8.50 27.25 6.38
CA GLU A 164 -7.96 27.95 5.20
C GLU A 164 -7.42 29.34 5.59
N ASN A 165 -6.31 29.37 6.33
CA ASN A 165 -5.35 30.49 6.32
C ASN A 165 -4.09 30.08 7.10
N SER A 166 -3.18 29.34 6.47
CA SER A 166 -1.83 29.14 7.02
C SER A 166 -0.78 29.43 5.95
N SER A 167 0.00 30.45 6.27
CA SER A 167 1.40 30.68 5.92
C SER A 167 2.10 29.61 5.09
N ASP A 168 2.79 30.08 4.04
CA ASP A 168 3.96 29.50 3.39
C ASP A 168 4.98 28.99 4.43
N ASP A 169 4.85 27.72 4.83
CA ASP A 169 5.83 27.01 5.64
C ASP A 169 6.27 25.75 4.86
N ASN A 170 7.57 25.70 4.56
CA ASN A 170 8.26 24.58 3.95
C ASN A 170 8.42 23.47 5.00
N ASP A 171 7.33 22.82 5.40
CA ASP A 171 7.40 21.63 6.25
C ASP A 171 7.71 20.41 5.37
N ASP A 172 9.00 20.32 5.06
CA ASP A 172 9.85 19.14 5.25
C ASP A 172 9.18 17.77 4.98
N PHE A 173 9.54 17.15 3.84
CA PHE A 173 9.28 15.75 3.48
C PHE A 173 9.98 14.74 4.41
N ASN A 174 10.10 15.09 5.69
CA ASN A 174 10.81 14.33 6.68
C ASN A 174 9.76 13.45 7.36
N GLU A 175 9.37 12.39 6.66
CA GLU A 175 8.65 11.27 7.26
C GLU A 175 9.69 10.28 7.79
N PRO A 176 9.50 9.71 8.98
CA PRO A 176 10.42 8.72 9.50
C PRO A 176 10.48 7.49 8.58
N CYS A 177 11.67 6.92 8.43
CA CYS A 177 11.90 5.71 7.65
C CYS A 177 12.36 4.56 8.54
N ILE A 178 12.20 3.33 8.05
CA ILE A 178 12.68 2.13 8.73
C ILE A 178 14.02 1.69 8.13
N CYS A 179 14.99 1.38 9.00
CA CYS A 179 16.30 0.87 8.61
C CYS A 179 16.20 -0.41 7.76
N LEU A 180 17.14 -0.63 6.83
CA LEU A 180 17.18 -1.81 5.97
C LEU A 180 17.46 -3.12 6.73
N PHE A 181 18.17 -3.05 7.87
CA PHE A 181 18.72 -4.24 8.53
C PHE A 181 18.13 -4.49 9.92
N CYS A 182 17.43 -3.52 10.52
CA CYS A 182 16.83 -3.66 11.84
C CYS A 182 15.50 -2.90 11.96
N PRO A 183 14.71 -3.13 13.03
CA PRO A 183 13.43 -2.46 13.25
C PRO A 183 13.53 -0.99 13.68
N HIS A 184 14.71 -0.36 13.62
CA HIS A 184 14.88 1.03 14.04
C HIS A 184 14.25 1.98 13.03
N GLU A 185 13.47 2.92 13.54
CA GLU A 185 12.81 3.98 12.79
C GLU A 185 13.46 5.33 13.13
N SER A 186 13.79 6.11 12.10
CA SER A 186 14.48 7.39 12.26
C SER A 186 14.26 8.30 11.06
N MET A 187 14.46 9.60 11.25
CA MET A 187 14.44 10.60 10.16
C MET A 187 15.66 10.48 9.24
N ASP A 188 16.81 10.08 9.80
CA ASP A 188 18.06 9.85 9.05
C ASP A 188 18.49 8.38 9.17
N CYS A 189 17.78 7.51 8.45
CA CYS A 189 18.12 6.09 8.41
C CYS A 189 19.51 5.82 7.81
N LEU A 190 20.03 6.74 6.99
CA LEU A 190 21.34 6.58 6.35
C LEU A 190 22.47 6.76 7.35
N GLU A 191 22.35 7.75 8.25
CA GLU A 191 23.25 7.88 9.40
C GLU A 191 23.16 6.69 10.34
N HIS A 192 21.95 6.22 10.67
CA HIS A 192 21.78 5.03 11.50
C HIS A 192 22.47 3.79 10.89
N MET A 193 22.32 3.55 9.58
CA MET A 193 23.00 2.44 8.90
C MET A 193 24.53 2.55 8.98
N ARG A 194 25.07 3.77 8.91
CA ARG A 194 26.50 4.03 9.02
C ARG A 194 27.03 3.75 10.43
N GLU A 195 26.32 4.20 11.47
CA GLU A 195 26.80 4.10 12.86
C GLU A 195 26.56 2.72 13.50
N VAL A 196 25.42 2.08 13.21
CA VAL A 196 25.00 0.84 13.89
C VAL A 196 25.39 -0.41 13.10
N HIS A 197 25.36 -0.32 11.76
CA HIS A 197 25.59 -1.45 10.87
C HIS A 197 26.93 -1.37 10.12
N ASP A 198 27.74 -0.33 10.37
CA ASP A 198 28.98 -0.02 9.64
C ASP A 198 28.77 -0.03 8.12
N PHE A 199 27.62 0.46 7.67
CA PHE A 199 27.18 0.35 6.30
C PHE A 199 26.82 1.70 5.70
N ASP A 200 27.71 2.20 4.84
CA ASP A 200 27.49 3.42 4.07
C ASP A 200 26.74 3.10 2.78
N PHE A 201 25.40 3.09 2.86
CA PHE A 201 24.55 2.78 1.72
C PHE A 201 24.83 3.68 0.51
N PRO A 202 24.88 5.03 0.64
CA PRO A 202 25.20 5.91 -0.49
C PRO A 202 26.57 5.68 -1.13
N ALA A 203 27.63 5.42 -0.35
CA ALA A 203 28.94 5.18 -0.94
C ALA A 203 29.01 3.86 -1.71
N ILE A 204 28.39 2.81 -1.17
CA ILE A 204 28.45 1.45 -1.73
C ILE A 204 27.64 1.35 -3.02
N THR A 205 26.44 1.92 -3.06
CA THR A 205 25.59 1.91 -4.26
C THR A 205 26.19 2.75 -5.39
N ARG A 206 26.80 3.91 -5.11
CA ARG A 206 27.50 4.70 -6.15
C ARG A 206 28.68 3.97 -6.76
N ALA A 207 29.33 3.09 -5.99
CA ALA A 207 30.44 2.26 -6.49
C ALA A 207 29.98 1.09 -7.37
N ARG A 208 28.66 0.84 -7.48
CA ARG A 208 28.10 -0.27 -8.24
C ARG A 208 27.76 0.12 -9.69
N PRO A 209 28.42 -0.47 -10.70
CA PRO A 209 28.16 -0.15 -12.11
C PRO A 209 26.88 -0.79 -12.66
N ASP A 210 26.26 -1.71 -11.92
CA ASP A 210 25.04 -2.41 -12.32
C ASP A 210 23.75 -1.66 -11.93
N LEU A 211 23.84 -0.62 -11.09
CA LEU A 211 22.74 0.29 -10.77
C LEU A 211 22.75 1.45 -11.77
N ARG A 212 21.72 1.56 -12.61
CA ARG A 212 21.70 2.53 -13.72
C ARG A 212 20.71 3.66 -13.54
N ASP A 213 19.62 3.40 -12.83
CA ASP A 213 18.50 4.33 -12.63
C ASP A 213 17.88 4.19 -11.24
N GLU A 214 16.89 5.03 -10.93
CA GLU A 214 16.20 5.05 -9.65
C GLU A 214 15.43 3.75 -9.42
N TYR A 215 14.98 3.11 -10.51
CA TYR A 215 14.24 1.87 -10.45
C TYR A 215 15.10 0.70 -9.99
N ASP A 216 16.37 0.65 -10.40
CA ASP A 216 17.35 -0.32 -9.90
C ASP A 216 17.59 -0.12 -8.40
N LEU A 217 17.63 1.13 -7.95
CA LEU A 217 17.80 1.47 -6.53
C LEU A 217 16.58 1.08 -5.69
N ILE A 218 15.38 1.34 -6.20
CA ILE A 218 14.11 0.91 -5.59
C ILE A 218 14.07 -0.61 -5.48
N ALA A 219 14.39 -1.32 -6.56
CA ALA A 219 14.41 -2.78 -6.58
C ALA A 219 15.46 -3.33 -5.61
N LEU A 220 16.65 -2.73 -5.53
CA LEU A 220 17.70 -3.11 -4.59
C LEU A 220 17.19 -3.03 -3.14
N ILE A 221 16.57 -1.92 -2.77
CA ILE A 221 16.00 -1.71 -1.43
C ILE A 221 14.95 -2.78 -1.12
N ASN A 222 14.04 -3.05 -2.06
CA ASN A 222 12.98 -4.04 -1.88
C ASN A 222 13.52 -5.47 -1.77
N ILE A 223 14.54 -5.83 -2.55
CA ILE A 223 15.21 -7.14 -2.47
C ILE A 223 15.87 -7.31 -1.10
N VAL A 224 16.59 -6.29 -0.62
CA VAL A 224 17.25 -6.32 0.69
C VAL A 224 16.20 -6.46 1.80
N ARG A 225 15.14 -5.63 1.79
CA ARG A 225 14.06 -5.69 2.78
C ARG A 225 13.36 -7.04 2.82
N ARG A 226 13.02 -7.59 1.66
CA ARG A 226 12.44 -8.92 1.54
C ARG A 226 13.38 -9.99 2.13
N SER A 227 14.68 -9.89 1.83
CA SER A 227 15.69 -10.84 2.31
C SER A 227 15.87 -10.77 3.83
N VAL A 228 15.99 -9.57 4.39
CA VAL A 228 16.14 -9.34 5.83
C VAL A 228 14.89 -9.80 6.58
N SER A 229 13.70 -9.51 6.06
CA SER A 229 12.42 -9.92 6.67
C SER A 229 12.24 -11.44 6.66
N LEU A 230 12.76 -12.11 5.64
CA LEU A 230 12.81 -13.58 5.57
C LEU A 230 13.99 -14.19 6.33
N LYS A 231 14.77 -13.37 7.06
CA LYS A 231 16.00 -13.77 7.77
C LYS A 231 16.98 -14.52 6.88
N ARG A 232 17.15 -14.02 5.65
CA ARG A 232 18.06 -14.55 4.62
C ARG A 232 19.09 -13.51 4.22
N CYS A 233 20.24 -14.01 3.76
CA CYS A 233 21.29 -13.17 3.20
C CYS A 233 20.82 -12.53 1.86
N PRO A 234 20.88 -11.19 1.70
CA PRO A 234 20.55 -10.51 0.44
C PRO A 234 21.40 -10.93 -0.76
N CYS A 235 22.66 -11.31 -0.53
CA CYS A 235 23.59 -11.78 -1.57
C CYS A 235 23.27 -13.20 -2.07
N CYS A 236 23.08 -14.14 -1.14
CA CYS A 236 22.99 -15.57 -1.46
C CYS A 236 21.55 -16.09 -1.57
N GLY A 237 20.59 -15.42 -0.91
CA GLY A 237 19.20 -15.84 -0.80
C GLY A 237 18.29 -15.38 -1.94
N ALA A 238 18.78 -14.50 -2.82
CA ALA A 238 18.02 -13.92 -3.93
C ALA A 238 17.82 -14.90 -5.11
N ASN A 239 18.61 -15.96 -5.21
CA ASN A 239 18.56 -16.88 -6.33
C ASN A 239 18.56 -18.36 -5.86
N GLN A 240 17.41 -19.01 -5.87
CA GLN A 240 17.34 -20.47 -5.71
C GLN A 240 18.03 -21.22 -6.87
N ASP A 241 18.12 -20.59 -8.05
CA ASP A 241 18.72 -21.18 -9.25
C ASP A 241 20.27 -21.16 -9.28
N THR A 242 20.94 -20.42 -8.39
CA THR A 242 22.43 -20.39 -8.38
C THR A 242 23.07 -21.45 -7.49
N ILE A 243 22.28 -22.26 -6.78
CA ILE A 243 22.78 -23.39 -5.98
C ILE A 243 23.56 -24.39 -6.87
N GLU A 244 23.21 -24.51 -8.15
CA GLU A 244 23.90 -25.41 -9.09
C GLU A 244 25.18 -24.81 -9.72
N LYS A 245 25.38 -23.49 -9.66
CA LYS A 245 26.53 -22.79 -10.28
C LYS A 245 27.59 -22.29 -9.30
N ALA A 246 27.48 -22.59 -8.01
CA ALA A 246 28.48 -22.24 -7.00
C ALA A 246 29.73 -23.16 -7.05
N LYS A 247 30.39 -23.27 -8.21
CA LYS A 247 31.70 -23.91 -8.34
C LYS A 247 32.88 -22.95 -8.36
N ASP A 248 32.63 -21.64 -8.48
CA ASP A 248 33.69 -20.63 -8.49
C ASP A 248 33.47 -19.60 -7.37
N GLY A 249 33.85 -19.97 -6.15
CA GLY A 249 34.30 -18.99 -5.14
C GLY A 249 33.29 -18.34 -4.18
N VAL A 250 32.03 -18.78 -4.10
CA VAL A 250 31.07 -18.28 -3.08
C VAL A 250 30.98 -19.26 -1.91
N ASP A 251 31.21 -18.75 -0.69
CA ASP A 251 31.21 -19.52 0.55
C ASP A 251 29.88 -20.27 0.74
N THR A 252 29.97 -21.60 0.64
CA THR A 252 28.87 -22.57 0.73
C THR A 252 28.10 -22.55 2.06
N ALA A 253 28.59 -21.80 3.06
CA ALA A 253 27.89 -21.57 4.32
C ALA A 253 26.69 -20.61 4.19
N CYS A 254 26.68 -19.73 3.18
CA CYS A 254 25.68 -18.68 3.04
C CYS A 254 24.35 -19.14 2.41
N ALA A 255 24.38 -20.24 1.64
CA ALA A 255 23.27 -20.66 0.77
C ALA A 255 22.26 -21.61 1.44
N ASN A 256 22.61 -22.23 2.58
CA ASN A 256 21.86 -23.38 3.12
C ASN A 256 21.26 -23.19 4.51
N GLU A 257 21.50 -22.07 5.18
CA GLU A 257 21.00 -21.86 6.54
C GLU A 257 19.89 -20.80 6.56
N LYS A 258 18.66 -21.24 6.87
CA LYS A 258 17.64 -20.33 7.41
C LYS A 258 18.16 -19.84 8.75
N TYR A 259 18.44 -18.55 8.88
CA TYR A 259 18.83 -17.97 10.16
C TYR A 259 17.58 -17.87 11.04
N VAL A 260 17.46 -18.77 12.00
CA VAL A 260 16.26 -18.90 12.86
C VAL A 260 16.18 -17.78 13.90
N GLU A 261 17.30 -17.08 14.18
CA GLU A 261 17.36 -15.98 15.16
C GLU A 261 17.91 -14.68 14.57
N GLU A 262 17.39 -13.53 15.02
CA GLU A 262 17.69 -12.19 14.49
C GLU A 262 19.19 -11.84 14.58
N ASP A 263 19.83 -12.28 15.67
CA ASP A 263 21.24 -12.08 15.94
C ASP A 263 22.17 -12.76 14.93
N PHE A 264 21.74 -13.87 14.32
CA PHE A 264 22.61 -14.66 13.48
C PHE A 264 22.82 -13.98 12.12
N LEU A 265 21.77 -13.40 11.54
CA LEU A 265 21.88 -12.67 10.28
C LEU A 265 22.79 -11.46 10.42
N GLU A 266 22.64 -10.67 11.48
CA GLU A 266 23.51 -9.49 11.68
C GLU A 266 24.97 -9.91 11.97
N LYS A 267 25.20 -10.99 12.74
CA LYS A 267 26.55 -11.56 12.92
C LYS A 267 27.17 -12.01 11.59
N HIS A 268 26.37 -12.63 10.71
CA HIS A 268 26.80 -13.01 9.37
C HIS A 268 27.15 -11.79 8.51
N LEU A 269 26.28 -10.77 8.46
CA LEU A 269 26.50 -9.57 7.66
C LEU A 269 27.68 -8.73 8.14
N ARG A 270 27.98 -8.76 9.45
CA ARG A 270 29.20 -8.15 10.01
C ARG A 270 30.47 -8.93 9.65
N ALA A 271 30.41 -10.25 9.59
CA ALA A 271 31.53 -11.08 9.16
C ALA A 271 31.80 -10.96 7.64
N PHE A 272 30.74 -10.75 6.84
CA PHE A 272 30.81 -10.64 5.38
C PHE A 272 30.10 -9.36 4.88
N PRO A 273 30.76 -8.18 4.92
CA PRO A 273 30.13 -6.91 4.55
C PRO A 273 29.61 -6.85 3.10
N SER A 274 30.24 -7.58 2.18
CA SER A 274 29.81 -7.70 0.77
C SER A 274 28.46 -8.40 0.63
N HIS A 275 27.98 -9.10 1.65
CA HIS A 275 26.72 -9.83 1.62
C HIS A 275 25.49 -8.99 1.99
N ARG A 276 25.68 -7.73 2.41
CA ARG A 276 24.59 -6.80 2.74
C ARG A 276 23.74 -6.40 1.54
N LEU A 277 24.24 -6.59 0.32
CA LEU A 277 23.52 -6.32 -0.93
C LEU A 277 23.56 -7.55 -1.87
N PRO A 278 22.60 -7.70 -2.79
CA PRO A 278 22.64 -8.71 -3.86
C PRO A 278 23.86 -8.52 -4.77
N SER A 279 24.48 -9.62 -5.22
CA SER A 279 25.69 -9.60 -6.07
C SER A 279 25.52 -8.97 -7.44
N SER A 280 24.30 -8.99 -7.98
CA SER A 280 23.96 -8.43 -9.29
C SER A 280 22.48 -8.08 -9.33
N MET A 281 22.13 -7.01 -10.03
CA MET A 281 20.74 -6.61 -10.31
C MET A 281 20.21 -7.14 -11.65
N GLU A 282 21.01 -7.89 -12.42
CA GLU A 282 20.65 -8.36 -13.77
C GLU A 282 19.39 -9.25 -13.83
N THR A 283 19.02 -9.89 -12.72
CA THR A 283 17.86 -10.78 -12.62
C THR A 283 16.62 -10.11 -12.01
N ARG A 284 16.63 -8.78 -11.86
CA ARG A 284 15.50 -7.99 -11.35
C ARG A 284 14.22 -8.26 -12.15
N GLN A 285 13.10 -8.38 -11.45
CA GLN A 285 11.76 -8.45 -12.05
C GLN A 285 10.96 -7.18 -11.75
N ASP A 286 9.96 -6.88 -12.57
CA ASP A 286 9.07 -5.74 -12.34
C ASP A 286 8.34 -5.83 -10.99
N ALA A 287 8.12 -7.05 -10.47
CA ALA A 287 7.57 -7.28 -9.15
C ALA A 287 8.45 -6.76 -7.99
N ASP A 288 9.74 -6.53 -8.23
CA ASP A 288 10.67 -5.98 -7.23
C ASP A 288 10.56 -4.46 -7.11
N LEU A 289 9.80 -3.80 -8.00
CA LEU A 289 9.48 -2.38 -7.88
C LEU A 289 8.36 -2.08 -6.89
N VAL A 290 7.57 -3.09 -6.54
CA VAL A 290 6.48 -2.92 -5.56
C VAL A 290 7.11 -2.77 -4.17
N PRO A 291 6.86 -1.66 -3.44
CA PRO A 291 7.41 -1.45 -2.11
C PRO A 291 7.11 -2.64 -1.19
N TYR A 292 8.16 -3.21 -0.61
CA TYR A 292 8.00 -4.32 0.33
C TYR A 292 7.37 -3.86 1.66
N LEU A 293 7.64 -2.62 2.06
CA LEU A 293 7.02 -1.93 3.20
C LEU A 293 6.28 -0.70 2.66
N PRO A 294 4.95 -0.78 2.44
CA PRO A 294 4.14 0.37 2.04
C PRO A 294 4.11 1.43 3.15
N GLY A 295 4.16 2.72 2.78
CA GLY A 295 4.13 3.84 3.72
C GLY A 295 5.49 4.23 4.32
N ASP A 296 6.55 3.50 3.98
CA ASP A 296 7.90 3.80 4.47
C ASP A 296 8.62 4.80 3.57
N ALA A 297 9.15 5.86 4.19
CA ALA A 297 9.80 6.96 3.51
C ALA A 297 11.21 6.66 3.01
N LEU A 298 11.83 5.50 3.29
CA LEU A 298 13.23 5.26 2.90
C LEU A 298 13.47 5.36 1.39
N ILE A 299 12.56 4.82 0.57
CA ILE A 299 12.69 4.89 -0.89
C ILE A 299 12.62 6.34 -1.34
N SER A 300 11.64 7.08 -0.81
CA SER A 300 11.50 8.51 -1.07
C SER A 300 12.77 9.25 -0.65
N LEU A 301 13.25 9.05 0.58
CA LEU A 301 14.49 9.63 1.10
C LEU A 301 15.67 9.34 0.17
N VAL A 302 15.89 8.10 -0.24
CA VAL A 302 17.03 7.74 -1.08
C VAL A 302 16.94 8.35 -2.49
N VAL A 303 15.74 8.44 -3.05
CA VAL A 303 15.51 9.02 -4.39
C VAL A 303 15.56 10.56 -4.36
N THR A 304 15.02 11.20 -3.31
CA THR A 304 14.94 12.67 -3.19
C THR A 304 16.19 13.29 -2.58
N SER A 305 16.95 12.56 -1.77
CA SER A 305 18.20 13.03 -1.13
C SER A 305 19.37 13.13 -2.12
N GLY A 306 19.10 13.41 -3.40
CA GLY A 306 19.64 14.53 -4.19
C GLY A 306 21.15 14.72 -4.34
N GLU A 307 22.00 14.02 -3.59
CA GLU A 307 23.44 14.01 -3.75
C GLU A 307 23.83 12.87 -4.70
N GLY A 308 23.44 13.07 -5.97
CA GLY A 308 24.06 12.46 -7.14
C GLY A 308 24.13 10.94 -7.12
N PHE A 309 22.99 10.26 -6.94
CA PHE A 309 22.91 8.84 -7.26
C PHE A 309 22.88 8.59 -8.76
N LEU A 310 22.29 9.52 -9.51
CA LEU A 310 22.25 9.52 -10.95
C LEU A 310 22.75 10.87 -11.41
N GLY A 311 23.69 10.86 -12.37
CA GLY A 311 24.20 12.11 -12.94
C GLY A 311 23.02 12.95 -13.41
N SER A 312 23.05 14.25 -13.10
CA SER A 312 22.06 15.21 -13.58
C SER A 312 21.73 14.92 -15.04
N GLU A 313 20.47 14.64 -15.36
CA GLU A 313 20.06 14.42 -16.74
C GLU A 313 20.59 15.58 -17.59
N PRO A 314 21.25 15.30 -18.74
CA PRO A 314 21.71 16.35 -19.61
C PRO A 314 20.47 17.16 -20.03
N THR A 315 20.47 18.45 -19.72
CA THR A 315 19.41 19.38 -20.09
C THR A 315 19.06 19.20 -21.56
N ASP A 316 17.86 18.71 -21.83
CA ASP A 316 17.36 18.55 -23.19
C ASP A 316 17.29 19.95 -23.84
N PRO A 317 18.08 20.22 -24.90
CA PRO A 317 18.06 21.53 -25.55
C PRO A 317 16.70 21.87 -26.18
N ASP A 318 15.85 20.88 -26.43
CA ASP A 318 14.49 21.09 -26.96
C ASP A 318 13.46 21.40 -25.86
N PHE A 319 13.78 21.08 -24.60
CA PHE A 319 12.96 21.40 -23.43
C PHE A 319 13.81 22.07 -22.34
N PRO A 320 14.22 23.34 -22.55
CA PRO A 320 14.97 24.08 -21.54
C PRO A 320 14.14 24.18 -20.26
N MET A 321 14.73 23.76 -19.14
CA MET A 321 14.13 23.93 -17.81
C MET A 321 13.74 25.41 -17.62
N VAL A 322 12.46 25.67 -17.44
CA VAL A 322 11.97 27.02 -17.16
C VAL A 322 12.29 27.31 -15.69
N PRO A 323 13.02 28.39 -15.38
CA PRO A 323 13.38 28.70 -14.00
C PRO A 323 12.14 28.80 -13.11
N THR A 324 12.23 28.24 -11.91
CA THR A 324 11.11 28.30 -10.97
C THR A 324 10.87 29.74 -10.52
N LEU A 325 9.65 30.05 -10.06
CA LEU A 325 9.31 31.40 -9.59
C LEU A 325 10.26 31.85 -8.46
N GLN A 326 10.69 30.93 -7.60
CA GLN A 326 11.68 31.16 -6.55
C GLN A 326 13.05 31.51 -7.11
N GLU A 327 13.54 30.81 -8.14
CA GLU A 327 14.81 31.14 -8.81
C GLU A 327 14.75 32.53 -9.48
N VAL A 328 13.61 32.87 -10.07
CA VAL A 328 13.39 34.20 -10.66
C VAL A 328 13.40 35.29 -9.57
N ILE A 329 12.80 35.04 -8.41
CA ILE A 329 12.79 35.97 -7.26
C ILE A 329 14.20 36.12 -6.67
N ALA A 330 14.92 35.02 -6.46
CA ALA A 330 16.29 35.02 -5.96
C ALA A 330 17.24 35.75 -6.91
N ALA A 331 17.14 35.50 -8.22
CA ALA A 331 17.93 36.21 -9.23
C ALA A 331 17.61 37.72 -9.27
N ARG A 332 16.36 38.10 -8.99
CA ARG A 332 15.93 39.49 -8.92
C ARG A 332 16.52 40.21 -7.69
N ASN A 333 16.60 39.51 -6.55
CA ASN A 333 17.22 40.01 -5.33
C ASN A 333 18.74 40.20 -5.49
N VAL A 334 19.43 39.26 -6.15
CA VAL A 334 20.87 39.37 -6.46
C VAL A 334 21.16 40.54 -7.41
N ARG A 335 20.28 40.81 -8.38
CA ARG A 335 20.39 41.97 -9.28
C ARG A 335 20.08 43.31 -8.57
N GLY A 336 19.30 43.28 -7.50
CA GLY A 336 19.02 44.44 -6.65
C GLY A 336 20.25 44.91 -5.85
N LEU A 337 21.04 43.98 -5.31
CA LEU A 337 22.24 44.34 -4.55
C LEU A 337 23.36 44.93 -5.42
N LYS A 338 23.50 44.51 -6.69
CA LYS A 338 24.54 45.04 -7.60
C LYS A 338 24.29 46.47 -8.09
N LYS A 339 23.09 47.02 -7.89
CA LYS A 339 22.77 48.42 -8.23
C LYS A 339 22.94 49.39 -7.04
N ALA A 340 23.26 48.87 -5.85
CA ALA A 340 23.37 49.65 -4.62
C ALA A 340 24.82 49.86 -4.14
N CYS A 341 25.83 49.60 -5.00
CA CYS A 341 27.24 49.85 -4.69
C CYS A 341 27.88 50.80 -5.70
#